data_AF-A0A963NV23-F1
#
_entry.id   AF-A0A963NV23-F1
#
_cell.length_a   1.000
_cell.length_b   1.000
_cell.length_c   1.000
_cell.angle_alpha   90.00
_cell.angle_beta   90.00
_cell.angle_gamma   90.00
#
_symmetry.space_group_name_H-M   'P 1'
#
loop_
_entity.id
_entity.type
_entity.pdbx_description
1 polymer ?
#
loop_
_entity_poly.entity_id
_entity_poly.type
_entity_poly.pdbx_seq_one_letter_code
_entity_poly.pdbx_strand_id
1 'polypeptide(L)' 'MARGDFTVQEQNAAPAAKQAQRIIKKYPNRRLYDTNTSSYITLAEVKQLVMASEPLVVRDAKTGEDITRSIL' A
#
# COMPACT_ATOMS: atom_id res chain seq x y z
N MET A 1 28.90 -46.04 11.78
CA MET A 1 29.48 -45.02 10.89
C MET A 1 28.42 -44.55 9.90
N ALA A 2 28.18 -43.23 9.86
CA ALA A 2 27.67 -42.37 8.76
C ALA A 2 26.65 -42.95 7.76
N ARG A 3 25.49 -42.33 7.51
CA ARG A 3 25.30 -40.93 7.09
C ARG A 3 23.91 -40.44 7.49
N GLY A 4 23.83 -39.22 8.03
CA GLY A 4 22.57 -38.59 8.38
C GLY A 4 21.79 -38.15 7.16
N ASP A 5 20.47 -38.22 7.27
CA ASP A 5 19.55 -37.50 6.40
C ASP A 5 18.83 -36.45 7.26
N PHE A 6 19.43 -35.27 7.27
CA PHE A 6 18.98 -34.09 7.98
C PHE A 6 17.87 -33.46 7.16
N THR A 7 16.61 -33.75 7.51
CA THR A 7 15.44 -33.11 6.92
C THR A 7 15.28 -31.68 7.46
N VAL A 8 16.05 -30.75 6.87
CA VAL A 8 15.71 -29.34 6.86
C VAL A 8 15.05 -28.99 5.54
N GLN A 9 13.76 -28.70 5.56
CA GLN A 9 13.16 -27.75 4.62
C GLN A 9 12.11 -26.94 5.38
N GLU A 10 12.61 -25.92 6.07
CA GLU A 10 11.85 -24.73 6.41
C GLU A 10 11.34 -24.10 5.12
N GLN A 11 10.03 -24.22 4.89
CA GLN A 11 9.36 -23.50 3.82
C GLN A 11 8.64 -22.29 4.42
N ASN A 12 9.44 -21.30 4.82
CA ASN A 12 8.97 -19.92 4.88
C ASN A 12 8.87 -19.40 3.43
N ALA A 13 7.77 -19.75 2.77
CA ALA A 13 7.36 -19.11 1.54
C ALA A 13 6.41 -17.96 1.91
N ALA A 14 6.96 -16.81 2.30
CA ALA A 14 6.27 -15.54 2.19
C ALA A 14 5.98 -15.29 0.69
N PRO A 15 4.72 -15.30 0.23
CA PRO A 15 4.46 -14.97 -1.15
C PRO A 15 4.32 -13.46 -1.27
N ALA A 16 5.19 -12.89 -2.07
CA ALA A 16 4.99 -11.64 -2.78
C ALA A 16 4.74 -10.40 -1.91
N ALA A 17 5.85 -9.73 -1.59
CA ALA A 17 5.90 -8.28 -1.61
C ALA A 17 5.53 -7.79 -3.03
N LYS A 18 4.24 -7.86 -3.39
CA LYS A 18 3.64 -6.87 -4.29
C LYS A 18 3.92 -5.57 -3.57
N GLN A 19 4.79 -4.74 -4.14
CA GLN A 19 4.96 -3.36 -3.74
C GLN A 19 3.56 -2.78 -3.60
N ALA A 20 3.08 -2.71 -2.36
CA ALA A 20 1.66 -2.57 -2.09
C ALA A 20 1.35 -1.09 -2.26
N GLN A 21 1.17 -0.69 -3.52
CA GLN A 21 0.84 0.67 -3.89
C GLN A 21 -0.44 1.05 -3.14
N ARG A 22 -0.32 1.88 -2.12
CA ARG A 22 -1.41 2.23 -1.21
C ARG A 22 -2.44 3.02 -1.99
N ILE A 23 -3.63 2.47 -2.16
CA ILE A 23 -4.71 3.18 -2.84
C ILE A 23 -5.44 4.01 -1.81
N ILE A 24 -5.50 5.32 -2.02
CA ILE A 24 -6.28 6.27 -1.23
C ILE A 24 -7.53 6.63 -2.01
N LYS A 25 -8.71 6.28 -1.50
CA LYS A 25 -9.99 6.69 -2.06
C LYS A 25 -10.38 8.06 -1.49
N LYS A 26 -10.44 9.07 -2.34
CA LYS A 26 -10.92 10.41 -2.00
C LYS A 26 -12.41 10.53 -2.26
N TYR A 27 -13.17 10.82 -1.22
CA TYR A 27 -14.58 11.19 -1.34
C TYR A 27 -14.73 12.71 -1.38
N PRO A 28 -15.75 13.23 -2.10
CA PRO A 28 -15.99 14.66 -2.23
C PRO A 28 -16.25 15.39 -0.90
N ASN A 29 -16.65 14.68 0.17
CA ASN A 29 -16.75 15.21 1.53
C ASN A 29 -15.37 15.42 2.22
N ARG A 30 -14.29 15.61 1.43
CA ARG A 30 -12.88 15.65 1.86
C ARG A 30 -12.40 14.44 2.68
N ARG A 31 -13.17 13.35 2.73
CA ARG A 31 -12.79 12.11 3.43
C ARG A 31 -11.85 11.30 2.54
N LEU A 32 -10.68 10.98 3.05
CA LEU A 32 -9.72 10.11 2.37
C LEU A 32 -9.67 8.79 3.15
N TYR A 33 -9.83 7.68 2.42
CA TYR A 33 -9.74 6.34 2.98
C TYR A 33 -8.58 5.62 2.34
N ASP A 34 -7.70 5.07 3.16
CA ASP A 34 -6.62 4.24 2.71
C ASP A 34 -7.08 2.79 2.59
N THR A 35 -6.79 2.13 1.48
CA THR A 35 -7.19 0.72 1.21
C THR A 35 -6.20 -0.29 1.80
N ASN A 36 -4.99 0.16 2.16
CA ASN A 36 -3.93 -0.63 2.78
C ASN A 36 -4.05 -0.62 4.31
N THR A 37 -4.26 0.54 4.93
CA THR A 37 -4.49 0.66 6.39
C THR A 37 -5.97 0.60 6.76
N SER A 38 -6.88 0.54 5.77
CA SER A 38 -8.34 0.56 5.98
C SER A 38 -8.80 1.66 6.94
N SER A 39 -8.08 2.78 6.93
CA SER A 39 -8.20 3.84 7.92
C SER A 39 -8.40 5.19 7.27
N TYR A 40 -8.92 6.11 8.08
CA TYR A 40 -9.05 7.50 7.72
C TYR A 40 -7.67 8.13 7.70
N ILE A 41 -7.29 8.70 6.56
CA ILE A 41 -6.04 9.43 6.39
C ILE A 41 -6.36 10.89 6.09
N THR A 42 -5.47 11.80 6.47
CA THR A 42 -5.63 13.21 6.14
C THR A 42 -4.89 13.56 4.85
N LEU A 43 -5.27 14.68 4.22
CA LEU A 43 -4.57 15.16 3.02
C LEU A 43 -3.11 15.53 3.32
N ALA A 44 -2.83 15.96 4.55
CA ALA A 44 -1.47 16.24 5.02
C ALA A 44 -0.63 14.96 5.09
N GLU A 45 -1.18 13.88 5.66
CA GLU A 45 -0.48 12.59 5.69
C GLU A 45 -0.30 12.01 4.29
N VAL A 46 -1.32 12.05 3.44
CA VAL A 46 -1.18 11.63 2.03
C VAL A 46 -0.02 12.37 1.36
N LYS A 47 0.08 13.69 1.53
CA LYS A 47 1.21 14.48 1.00
C LYS A 47 2.55 14.07 1.61
N GLN A 48 2.62 13.84 2.91
CA GLN A 48 3.84 13.39 3.59
C GLN A 48 4.30 12.03 3.06
N LEU A 49 3.38 11.09 2.85
CA LEU A 49 3.70 9.76 2.30
C LEU A 49 4.14 9.86 0.82
N VAL A 50 3.53 10.75 0.02
CA VAL A 50 3.99 11.04 -1.36
C VAL A 50 5.40 11.64 -1.32
N MET A 51 5.67 12.58 -0.41
CA MET A 51 6.98 13.20 -0.25
C MET A 51 8.04 12.26 0.30
N ALA A 52 7.65 11.29 1.14
CA ALA A 52 8.49 10.18 1.58
C ALA A 52 8.78 9.18 0.46
N SER A 53 8.27 9.44 -0.76
CA SER A 53 8.41 8.58 -1.94
C SER A 53 7.81 7.19 -1.72
N GLU A 54 6.83 7.08 -0.82
CA GLU A 54 6.14 5.83 -0.54
C GLU A 54 5.12 5.57 -1.66
N PRO A 55 5.03 4.33 -2.18
CA PRO A 55 4.15 4.03 -3.30
C PRO A 55 2.68 4.15 -2.87
N LEU A 56 2.05 5.28 -3.19
CA LEU A 56 0.63 5.53 -2.96
C LEU A 56 -0.03 6.17 -4.18
N VAL A 57 -1.33 5.94 -4.33
CA VAL A 57 -2.16 6.43 -5.44
C VAL A 57 -3.43 6.98 -4.87
N VAL A 58 -3.74 8.23 -5.18
CA VAL A 58 -5.00 8.84 -4.80
C VAL A 58 -5.97 8.71 -5.96
N ARG A 59 -7.08 8.01 -5.72
CA ARG A 59 -8.20 7.85 -6.64
C ARG A 59 -9.43 8.54 -6.11
N ASP A 60 -10.12 9.29 -6.96
CA ASP A 60 -11.41 9.87 -6.59
C ASP A 60 -12.50 8.79 -6.57
N ALA A 61 -13.29 8.72 -5.51
CA ALA A 61 -14.35 7.72 -5.35
C ALA A 61 -15.60 8.04 -6.19
N LYS A 62 -15.74 9.27 -6.70
CA LYS A 62 -16.86 9.67 -7.55
C LYS A 62 -16.56 9.43 -9.03
N THR A 63 -15.35 9.75 -9.47
CA THR A 63 -14.95 9.63 -10.89
C THR A 63 -14.05 8.44 -11.17
N GLY A 64 -13.45 7.83 -10.14
CA GLY A 64 -12.45 6.78 -10.30
C GLY A 64 -11.10 7.29 -10.81
N GLU A 65 -10.94 8.61 -10.94
CA GLU A 65 -9.79 9.24 -11.58
C GLU A 65 -8.58 9.27 -10.66
N ASP A 66 -7.41 9.01 -11.23
CA ASP A 66 -6.12 9.02 -10.54
C ASP A 66 -5.62 10.46 -10.35
N ILE A 67 -6.02 11.07 -9.24
CA ILE A 67 -5.67 12.45 -8.87
C ILE A 67 -4.31 12.56 -8.16
N THR A 68 -3.52 11.48 -8.09
CA THR A 68 -2.14 11.48 -7.56
C THR A 68 -1.27 12.57 -8.20
N ARG A 69 -1.54 12.90 -9.47
CA ARG A 69 -0.88 13.99 -10.21
C ARG A 69 -1.38 15.38 -9.84
N SER A 70 -2.61 15.52 -9.39
CA SER A 70 -3.20 16.82 -9.00
C SER A 70 -2.81 17.27 -7.60
N ILE A 71 -2.14 16.40 -6.83
CA ILE A 71 -1.61 16.70 -5.48
C ILE A 71 -0.09 16.86 -5.44
N LEU A 72 0.61 16.56 -6.55
CA LEU A 72 2.04 16.82 -6.76
C LEU A 72 2.22 18.23 -7.33
#